data_AF-A0A916NYF6-F1
#
_entry.id   AF-A0A916NYF6-F1
#
_cell.length_a   1.000
_cell.length_b   1.000
_cell.length_c   1.000
_cell.angle_alpha   90.00
_cell.angle_beta   90.00
_cell.angle_gamma   90.00
#
_symmetry.space_group_name_H-M   'P 1'
#
loop_
_entity.id
_entity.type
_entity.pdbx_description
1 polymer ?
#
loop_
_entity_poly.entity_id
_entity_poly.type
_entity_poly.pdbx_seq_one_letter_code
_entity_poly.pdbx_strand_id
1 'polypeptide(L)'
;MNMRKISHWVVVILGLGITLQMGLEVYSGFPKPTFLGSTTSDSANPGSTDTSGAVNTATRASTAETTLSGITATTAANQPAPTSEIVISQEVLDRIRQSDPANSDRNIANYKNLLIKRDVHPKFKEEVERLVLLNHRISDLLIAYEFLYQAYGQKQDLEAFVRQKEAGKAWDIIFQEYKSSHEEFRPRTFDSGELESLMAIAGITSDDIMIADRVSFVTAVPFKDLIKGKLESSKSWKEANAGLDIVNSAGALPRVQISAEQINRYTQTAKLSEQQVAEAFVLATKVDEKPEIVIEKLRTGVSQETIMSEYWQQKYNG
;
A
#
# COMPACT_ATOMS: atom_id res chain seq x y z
N MET A 1 16.07 46.29 -6.50
CA MET A 1 15.81 45.06 -7.30
C MET A 1 15.90 43.89 -6.34
N ASN A 2 14.76 43.43 -5.80
CA ASN A 2 14.73 42.42 -4.73
C ASN A 2 14.80 41.01 -5.34
N MET A 3 15.94 40.33 -5.16
CA MET A 3 16.07 38.91 -5.44
C MET A 3 15.30 38.12 -4.39
N ARG A 4 14.14 37.57 -4.76
CA ARG A 4 13.47 36.53 -3.97
C ARG A 4 14.27 35.24 -4.10
N LYS A 5 14.80 34.75 -2.98
CA LYS A 5 15.39 33.41 -2.88
C LYS A 5 14.27 32.39 -3.10
N ILE A 6 14.39 31.59 -4.16
CA ILE A 6 13.53 30.44 -4.42
C ILE A 6 14.08 29.28 -3.58
N SER A 7 13.43 28.98 -2.46
CA SER A 7 13.69 27.77 -1.69
C SER A 7 13.10 26.57 -2.42
N HIS A 8 13.95 25.65 -2.85
CA HIS A 8 13.52 24.37 -3.40
C HIS A 8 13.05 23.50 -2.22
N TRP A 9 11.75 23.22 -2.16
CA TRP A 9 11.20 22.23 -1.25
C TRP A 9 11.10 20.90 -2.00
N VAL A 10 11.76 19.87 -1.47
CA VAL A 10 11.53 18.49 -1.89
C VAL A 10 10.36 17.97 -1.07
N VAL A 11 9.17 17.95 -1.65
CA VAL A 11 8.00 17.30 -1.03
C VAL A 11 8.00 15.84 -1.45
N VAL A 12 8.29 14.95 -0.51
CA VAL A 12 8.16 13.51 -0.70
C VAL A 12 6.70 13.14 -0.45
N ILE A 13 5.88 13.14 -1.50
CA ILE A 13 4.50 12.64 -1.41
C ILE A 13 4.47 11.21 -1.91
N LEU A 14 4.16 10.29 -1.00
CA LEU A 14 3.91 8.90 -1.32
C LEU A 14 2.43 8.70 -1.66
N GLY A 15 2.19 7.83 -2.64
CA GLY A 15 0.92 7.62 -3.35
C GLY A 15 -0.27 7.05 -2.65
N LEU A 16 -0.46 7.36 -1.38
CA LEU A 16 -1.58 6.92 -0.57
C LEU A 16 -1.92 8.08 0.36
N GLY A 17 -3.16 8.55 0.31
CA GLY A 17 -3.65 9.78 0.94
C GLY A 17 -3.05 10.06 2.31
N ILE A 18 -2.04 10.94 2.34
CA ILE A 18 -1.52 11.48 3.59
C ILE A 18 -2.39 12.69 3.91
N THR A 19 -3.27 12.57 4.90
CA THR A 19 -3.81 13.74 5.60
C THR A 19 -2.68 14.37 6.41
N LEU A 20 -2.03 15.38 5.83
CA LEU A 20 -1.21 16.33 6.58
C LEU A 20 -2.17 17.18 7.43
N GLN A 21 -2.44 16.72 8.65
CA GLN A 21 -3.16 17.50 9.65
C GLN A 21 -2.24 18.62 10.14
N MET A 22 -2.06 19.67 9.33
CA MET A 22 -1.52 20.93 9.81
C MET A 22 -2.59 21.59 10.68
N GLY A 23 -2.35 21.57 12.00
CA GLY A 23 -3.16 22.28 12.98
C GLY A 23 -3.12 23.78 12.72
N LEU A 24 -4.12 24.28 12.01
CA LEU A 24 -4.53 25.68 12.01
C LEU A 24 -5.74 25.78 12.95
N GLU A 25 -5.49 26.12 14.21
CA GLU A 25 -6.53 26.60 15.12
C GLU A 25 -7.09 27.91 14.57
N VAL A 26 -8.13 27.82 13.74
CA VAL A 26 -9.01 28.96 13.47
C VAL A 26 -10.16 28.89 14.47
N TYR A 27 -9.95 29.61 15.58
CA TYR A 27 -10.99 29.98 16.51
C TYR A 27 -12.07 30.77 15.74
N SER A 28 -13.22 30.15 15.47
CA SER A 28 -14.42 30.86 15.04
C SER A 28 -15.59 30.37 15.87
N GLY A 29 -15.90 31.14 16.91
CA GLY A 29 -17.11 30.99 17.68
C GLY A 29 -18.31 31.39 16.85
N PHE A 30 -19.19 30.44 16.56
CA PHE A 30 -20.58 30.70 16.22
C PHE A 30 -21.49 29.79 17.07
N PRO A 31 -22.62 30.32 17.57
CA PRO A 31 -23.46 29.65 18.56
C PRO A 31 -24.27 28.50 17.95
N LYS A 32 -24.46 27.46 18.76
CA LYS A 32 -25.33 26.32 18.47
C LYS A 32 -26.78 26.78 18.24
N PRO A 33 -27.49 26.30 17.21
CA PRO A 33 -28.93 26.45 17.15
C PRO A 33 -29.59 25.55 18.21
N THR A 34 -30.42 26.18 19.04
CA THR A 34 -31.34 25.52 19.96
C THR A 34 -32.44 24.86 19.14
N PHE A 35 -32.57 23.53 19.22
CA PHE A 35 -33.74 22.82 18.69
C PHE A 35 -34.59 22.32 19.86
N LEU A 36 -35.84 22.82 19.88
CA LEU A 36 -36.92 22.54 20.81
C LEU A 36 -37.82 21.43 20.23
N GLY A 37 -38.34 20.56 21.10
CA GLY A 37 -39.51 19.69 20.86
C GLY A 37 -39.15 18.20 20.82
N SER A 38 -39.24 17.43 21.93
CA SER A 38 -40.42 16.88 22.60
C SER A 38 -41.17 15.78 21.82
N THR A 39 -41.13 14.53 22.31
CA THR A 39 -42.30 13.85 22.92
C THR A 39 -41.95 12.42 23.35
N THR A 40 -42.18 12.18 24.64
CA THR A 40 -42.69 10.98 25.35
C THR A 40 -42.82 9.63 24.62
N SER A 41 -42.28 8.57 25.25
CA SER A 41 -43.11 7.42 25.68
C SER A 41 -42.41 6.63 26.78
N ASP A 42 -43.04 6.61 27.95
CA ASP A 42 -42.75 5.73 29.08
C ASP A 42 -42.96 4.25 28.73
N SER A 43 -42.07 3.38 29.20
CA SER A 43 -42.50 2.11 29.80
C SER A 43 -41.49 1.65 30.84
N ALA A 44 -41.95 1.62 32.09
CA ALA A 44 -41.26 1.04 33.22
C ALA A 44 -41.21 -0.50 33.12
N ASN A 45 -40.08 -1.10 33.50
CA ASN A 45 -40.10 -2.18 34.48
C ASN A 45 -38.71 -2.35 35.13
N PRO A 46 -38.62 -2.60 36.45
CA PRO A 46 -37.36 -2.65 37.20
C PRO A 46 -36.86 -4.08 37.36
N GLY A 47 -35.54 -4.23 37.50
CA GLY A 47 -34.90 -5.53 37.72
C GLY A 47 -33.45 -5.37 38.17
N SER A 48 -33.28 -4.96 39.43
CA SER A 48 -32.03 -5.04 40.18
C SER A 48 -31.61 -6.50 40.36
N THR A 49 -30.31 -6.77 40.21
CA THR A 49 -29.54 -7.47 41.25
C THR A 49 -28.05 -7.19 41.09
N ASP A 50 -27.49 -6.70 42.19
CA ASP A 50 -26.08 -6.59 42.50
C ASP A 50 -25.29 -7.87 42.24
N THR A 51 -24.05 -7.74 41.75
CA THR A 51 -22.96 -8.54 42.31
C THR A 51 -21.63 -7.79 42.19
N SER A 52 -21.20 -7.31 43.35
CA SER A 52 -19.85 -6.83 43.65
C SER A 52 -18.79 -7.90 43.38
N GLY A 53 -17.73 -7.53 42.67
CA GLY A 53 -16.54 -8.37 42.49
C GLY A 53 -15.29 -7.50 42.36
N ALA A 54 -14.88 -6.89 43.48
CA ALA A 54 -13.58 -6.26 43.60
C ALA A 54 -12.48 -7.33 43.61
N VAL A 55 -11.60 -7.32 42.61
CA VAL A 55 -10.29 -7.98 42.70
C VAL A 55 -9.22 -6.96 42.37
N ASN A 56 -8.60 -6.47 43.44
CA ASN A 56 -7.28 -5.88 43.41
C ASN A 56 -6.26 -6.93 42.99
N THR A 57 -5.51 -6.66 41.94
CA THR A 57 -4.12 -7.13 41.87
C THR A 57 -3.28 -6.11 41.12
N ALA A 58 -2.55 -5.32 41.91
CA ALA A 58 -1.42 -4.55 41.45
C ALA A 58 -0.34 -5.51 40.93
N THR A 59 -0.01 -5.42 39.65
CA THR A 59 1.19 -6.05 39.10
C THR A 59 2.04 -4.98 38.43
N ARG A 60 3.05 -4.57 39.21
CA ARG A 60 4.33 -3.97 38.86
C ARG A 60 4.54 -3.55 37.39
N ALA A 61 4.75 -2.25 37.23
CA ALA A 61 5.64 -1.69 36.22
C ALA A 61 7.01 -2.41 36.26
N SER A 62 7.41 -2.96 35.11
CA SER A 62 8.79 -3.33 34.82
C SER A 62 9.21 -2.53 33.60
N THR A 63 9.78 -1.36 33.87
CA THR A 63 10.52 -0.56 32.90
C THR A 63 11.84 -1.29 32.64
N ALA A 64 11.88 -2.12 31.60
CA ALA A 64 13.12 -2.67 31.09
C ALA A 64 13.64 -1.73 30.00
N GLU A 65 14.49 -0.78 30.40
CA GLU A 65 15.44 -0.13 29.49
C GLU A 65 16.35 -1.22 28.92
N THR A 66 16.02 -1.70 27.73
CA THR A 66 16.92 -2.56 26.95
C THR A 66 17.85 -1.67 26.15
N THR A 67 18.99 -1.33 26.74
CA THR A 67 20.11 -0.71 26.03
C THR A 67 20.66 -1.68 24.98
N LEU A 68 20.30 -1.47 23.71
CA LEU A 68 20.95 -2.08 22.55
C LEU A 68 22.31 -1.40 22.34
N SER A 69 23.36 -2.00 22.90
CA SER A 69 24.74 -1.63 22.62
C SER A 69 25.50 -2.85 22.09
N GLY A 70 26.00 -2.75 20.86
CA GLY A 70 26.98 -3.68 20.32
C GLY A 70 26.52 -4.50 19.11
N ILE A 71 26.21 -3.85 17.99
CA ILE A 71 26.25 -4.49 16.67
C ILE A 71 27.09 -3.61 15.75
N THR A 72 28.36 -3.97 15.59
CA THR A 72 29.24 -3.43 14.55
C THR A 72 28.83 -4.02 13.20
N ALA A 73 28.14 -3.22 12.39
CA ALA A 73 27.77 -3.57 11.04
C ALA A 73 29.02 -3.66 10.15
N THR A 74 29.26 -4.85 9.61
CA THR A 74 30.23 -5.05 8.52
C THR A 74 29.55 -4.62 7.23
N THR A 75 30.02 -3.52 6.64
CA THR A 75 29.53 -2.98 5.37
C THR A 75 29.89 -3.94 4.23
N ALA A 76 28.99 -4.88 3.94
CA ALA A 76 29.08 -5.70 2.74
C ALA A 76 28.73 -4.82 1.52
N ALA A 77 29.68 -4.74 0.58
CA ALA A 77 29.51 -4.04 -0.68
C ALA A 77 28.31 -4.60 -1.46
N ASN A 78 27.43 -3.69 -1.87
CA ASN A 78 26.19 -3.97 -2.57
C ASN A 78 26.48 -4.36 -4.04
N GLN A 79 27.06 -5.54 -4.27
CA GLN A 79 27.12 -6.13 -5.60
C GLN A 79 25.71 -6.57 -6.00
N PRO A 80 25.18 -6.15 -7.18
CA PRO A 80 23.90 -6.65 -7.65
C PRO A 80 24.01 -8.17 -7.79
N ALA A 81 23.19 -8.88 -7.02
CA ALA A 81 23.10 -10.33 -7.09
C ALA A 81 22.83 -10.75 -8.54
N PRO A 82 23.41 -11.87 -9.01
CA PRO A 82 23.13 -12.38 -10.35
C PRO A 82 21.62 -12.53 -10.51
N THR A 83 21.04 -11.86 -11.52
CA THR A 83 19.64 -12.06 -11.92
C THR A 83 19.45 -13.54 -12.17
N SER A 84 18.86 -14.22 -11.21
CA SER A 84 18.55 -15.63 -11.30
C SER A 84 17.67 -15.80 -12.52
N GLU A 85 18.09 -16.65 -13.46
CA GLU A 85 17.32 -16.90 -14.66
C GLU A 85 15.92 -17.36 -14.25
N ILE A 86 14.89 -16.61 -14.66
CA ILE A 86 13.52 -16.92 -14.27
C ILE A 86 13.05 -18.14 -15.06
N VAL A 87 12.98 -19.28 -14.38
CA VAL A 87 12.50 -20.54 -14.95
C VAL A 87 11.00 -20.70 -14.69
N ILE A 88 10.22 -20.76 -15.77
CA ILE A 88 8.79 -21.12 -15.75
C ILE A 88 8.68 -22.57 -16.22
N SER A 89 7.91 -23.40 -15.51
CA SER A 89 7.78 -24.82 -15.87
C SER A 89 7.12 -24.97 -17.24
N GLN A 90 7.50 -26.02 -17.96
CA GLN A 90 6.92 -26.30 -19.27
C GLN A 90 5.40 -26.53 -19.19
N GLU A 91 4.93 -27.16 -18.11
CA GLU A 91 3.50 -27.41 -17.86
C GLU A 91 2.70 -26.09 -17.78
N VAL A 92 3.23 -25.08 -17.08
CA VAL A 92 2.61 -23.75 -17.01
C VAL A 92 2.61 -23.08 -18.38
N LEU A 93 3.71 -23.17 -19.13
CA LEU A 93 3.78 -22.59 -20.48
C LEU A 93 2.76 -23.23 -21.43
N ASP A 94 2.64 -24.56 -21.38
CA ASP A 94 1.68 -25.30 -22.19
C ASP A 94 0.25 -24.97 -21.80
N ARG A 95 -0.01 -24.79 -20.51
CA ARG A 95 -1.32 -24.36 -20.01
C ARG A 95 -1.70 -22.96 -20.48
N ILE A 96 -0.76 -22.02 -20.43
CA ILE A 96 -0.96 -20.66 -20.97
C ILE A 96 -1.30 -20.74 -22.46
N ARG A 97 -0.52 -21.50 -23.25
CA ARG A 97 -0.78 -21.71 -24.69
C ARG A 97 -2.14 -22.34 -24.97
N GLN A 98 -2.55 -23.30 -24.15
CA GLN A 98 -3.85 -23.95 -24.31
C GLN A 98 -5.02 -23.00 -24.00
N SER A 99 -4.90 -22.19 -22.95
CA SER A 99 -5.98 -21.30 -22.50
C SER A 99 -6.25 -20.13 -23.45
N ASP A 100 -5.22 -19.61 -24.11
CA ASP A 100 -5.33 -18.51 -25.06
C ASP A 100 -4.27 -18.64 -26.17
N PRO A 101 -4.50 -19.52 -27.17
CA PRO A 101 -3.53 -19.79 -28.22
C PRO A 101 -3.18 -18.55 -29.07
N ALA A 102 -4.12 -17.62 -29.22
CA ALA A 102 -3.93 -16.43 -30.04
C ALA A 102 -2.96 -15.42 -29.41
N ASN A 103 -2.89 -15.37 -28.07
CA ASN A 103 -2.09 -14.39 -27.33
C ASN A 103 -1.02 -15.04 -26.45
N SER A 104 -0.70 -16.32 -26.64
CA SER A 104 0.15 -17.09 -25.72
C SER A 104 1.54 -16.49 -25.53
N ASP A 105 2.20 -16.06 -26.61
CA ASP A 105 3.56 -15.51 -26.54
C ASP A 105 3.58 -14.18 -25.79
N ARG A 106 2.58 -13.32 -26.03
CA ARG A 106 2.39 -12.07 -25.28
C ARG A 106 2.15 -12.35 -23.81
N ASN A 107 1.28 -13.30 -23.49
CA ASN A 107 0.96 -13.66 -22.10
C ASN A 107 2.19 -14.23 -21.37
N ILE A 108 2.98 -15.07 -22.02
CA ILE A 108 4.25 -15.60 -21.48
C ILE A 108 5.25 -14.47 -21.25
N ALA A 109 5.40 -13.54 -22.21
CA ALA A 109 6.28 -12.39 -22.08
C ALA A 109 5.84 -11.46 -20.93
N ASN A 110 4.55 -11.18 -20.82
CA ASN A 110 3.97 -10.37 -19.76
C ASN A 110 4.18 -11.01 -18.38
N TYR A 111 4.02 -12.32 -18.26
CA TYR A 111 4.27 -13.03 -17.02
C TYR A 111 5.75 -12.97 -16.62
N LYS A 112 6.67 -13.27 -17.55
CA LYS A 112 8.12 -13.12 -17.31
C LYS A 112 8.49 -11.69 -16.87
N ASN A 113 7.97 -10.69 -17.57
CA ASN A 113 8.22 -9.28 -17.26
C ASN A 113 7.70 -8.91 -15.87
N LEU A 114 6.54 -9.43 -15.45
CA LEU A 114 6.03 -9.21 -14.09
C LEU A 114 6.98 -9.82 -13.05
N LEU A 115 7.41 -11.07 -13.25
CA LEU A 115 8.34 -11.75 -12.34
C LEU A 115 9.65 -10.98 -12.16
N ILE A 116 10.21 -10.45 -13.25
CA ILE A 116 11.45 -9.65 -13.22
C ILE A 116 11.19 -8.26 -12.61
N LYS A 117 10.24 -7.49 -13.15
CA LYS A 117 10.04 -6.07 -12.80
C LYS A 117 9.58 -5.90 -11.35
N ARG A 118 8.84 -6.87 -10.82
CA ARG A 118 8.37 -6.86 -9.44
C ARG A 118 9.28 -7.66 -8.50
N ASP A 119 10.36 -8.27 -8.99
CA ASP A 119 11.22 -9.16 -8.19
C ASP A 119 10.38 -10.13 -7.35
N VAL A 120 9.50 -10.88 -8.03
CA VAL A 120 8.47 -11.71 -7.38
C VAL A 120 9.12 -12.82 -6.57
N HIS A 121 8.75 -12.93 -5.29
CA HIS A 121 9.23 -14.00 -4.43
C HIS A 121 8.73 -15.38 -4.93
N PRO A 122 9.56 -16.46 -4.88
CA PRO A 122 9.19 -17.80 -5.36
C PRO A 122 7.84 -18.32 -4.86
N LYS A 123 7.54 -18.13 -3.56
CA LYS A 123 6.23 -18.45 -2.95
C LYS A 123 5.03 -17.88 -3.72
N PHE A 124 5.13 -16.67 -4.24
CA PHE A 124 4.03 -16.03 -4.98
C PHE A 124 4.04 -16.40 -6.45
N LYS A 125 5.22 -16.65 -7.04
CA LYS A 125 5.34 -17.27 -8.37
C LYS A 125 4.65 -18.63 -8.39
N GLU A 126 4.93 -19.49 -7.41
CA GLU A 126 4.31 -20.81 -7.27
C GLU A 126 2.79 -20.72 -7.16
N GLU A 127 2.27 -19.73 -6.43
CA GLU A 127 0.82 -19.53 -6.32
C GLU A 127 0.18 -19.10 -7.64
N VAL A 128 0.79 -18.16 -8.38
CA VAL A 128 0.32 -17.79 -9.73
C VAL A 128 0.33 -19.02 -10.64
N GLU A 129 1.40 -19.82 -10.61
CA GLU A 129 1.53 -21.03 -11.43
C GLU A 129 0.50 -22.09 -11.07
N ARG A 130 0.26 -22.32 -9.77
CA ARG A 130 -0.82 -23.19 -9.28
C ARG A 130 -2.17 -22.75 -9.86
N LEU A 131 -2.48 -21.45 -9.84
CA LEU A 131 -3.74 -20.93 -10.36
C LEU A 131 -3.86 -21.07 -11.88
N VAL A 132 -2.77 -20.87 -12.63
CA VAL A 132 -2.73 -21.16 -14.09
C VAL A 132 -3.06 -22.63 -14.37
N LEU A 133 -2.45 -23.56 -13.62
CA LEU A 133 -2.71 -25.00 -13.77
C LEU A 133 -4.19 -25.35 -13.47
N LEU A 134 -4.84 -24.59 -12.57
CA LEU A 134 -6.28 -24.68 -12.30
C LEU A 134 -7.20 -24.05 -13.37
N ASN A 135 -6.66 -23.65 -14.53
CA ASN A 135 -7.35 -22.99 -15.65
C ASN A 135 -7.69 -21.50 -15.44
N HIS A 136 -7.18 -20.84 -14.40
CA HIS A 136 -7.36 -19.40 -14.31
C HIS A 136 -6.60 -18.69 -15.43
N ARG A 137 -7.24 -17.67 -16.04
CA ARG A 137 -6.64 -16.92 -17.13
C ARG A 137 -5.43 -16.13 -16.62
N ILE A 138 -4.28 -16.33 -17.26
CA ILE A 138 -3.04 -15.65 -16.86
C ILE A 138 -3.17 -14.13 -16.89
N SER A 139 -3.85 -13.54 -17.88
CA SER A 139 -4.01 -12.08 -17.93
C SER A 139 -4.78 -11.53 -16.73
N ASP A 140 -5.83 -12.24 -16.28
CA ASP A 140 -6.60 -11.88 -15.09
C ASP A 140 -5.77 -12.03 -13.80
N LEU A 141 -4.92 -13.07 -13.71
CA LEU A 141 -3.96 -13.23 -12.61
C LEU A 141 -2.92 -12.10 -12.54
N LEU A 142 -2.39 -11.66 -13.69
CA LEU A 142 -1.41 -10.56 -13.73
C LEU A 142 -2.04 -9.21 -13.31
N ILE A 143 -3.28 -8.96 -13.71
CA ILE A 143 -4.03 -7.75 -13.28
C ILE A 143 -4.25 -7.78 -11.76
N ALA A 144 -4.73 -8.90 -11.21
CA ALA A 144 -4.93 -9.05 -9.77
C ALA A 144 -3.61 -8.89 -8.99
N TYR A 145 -2.52 -9.49 -9.49
CA TYR A 145 -1.21 -9.38 -8.86
C TYR A 145 -0.71 -7.93 -8.83
N GLU A 146 -0.80 -7.18 -9.94
CA GLU A 146 -0.36 -5.77 -9.98
C GLU A 146 -1.14 -4.93 -8.96
N PHE A 147 -2.45 -5.12 -8.84
CA PHE A 147 -3.24 -4.41 -7.85
C PHE A 147 -2.82 -4.76 -6.42
N LEU A 148 -2.77 -6.05 -6.08
CA LEU A 148 -2.40 -6.51 -4.73
C LEU A 148 -0.98 -6.09 -4.36
N TYR A 149 -0.04 -6.12 -5.31
CA TYR A 149 1.31 -5.62 -5.11
C TYR A 149 1.31 -4.13 -4.69
N GLN A 150 0.51 -3.28 -5.34
CA GLN A 150 0.41 -1.85 -4.98
C GLN A 150 -0.34 -1.63 -3.66
N ALA A 151 -1.32 -2.48 -3.35
CA ALA A 151 -2.15 -2.37 -2.16
C ALA A 151 -1.52 -3.00 -0.91
N TYR A 152 -0.34 -3.64 -1.01
CA TYR A 152 0.19 -4.53 0.04
C TYR A 152 -0.81 -5.65 0.39
N GLY A 153 -1.55 -6.14 -0.60
CA GLY A 153 -2.54 -7.19 -0.43
C GLY A 153 -1.93 -8.56 -0.17
N GLN A 154 -2.79 -9.46 0.32
CA GLN A 154 -2.36 -10.79 0.73
C GLN A 154 -2.46 -11.79 -0.44
N LYS A 155 -1.63 -12.83 -0.39
CA LYS A 155 -1.61 -13.90 -1.39
C LYS A 155 -2.98 -14.53 -1.62
N GLN A 156 -3.74 -14.74 -0.55
CA GLN A 156 -5.07 -15.37 -0.60
C GLN A 156 -6.11 -14.56 -1.41
N ASP A 157 -5.90 -13.24 -1.52
CA ASP A 157 -6.81 -12.37 -2.27
C ASP A 157 -6.67 -12.57 -3.80
N LEU A 158 -5.56 -13.15 -4.26
CA LEU A 158 -5.28 -13.34 -5.68
C LEU A 158 -6.33 -14.24 -6.35
N GLU A 159 -6.61 -15.40 -5.75
CA GLU A 159 -7.63 -16.33 -6.26
C GLU A 159 -9.04 -15.74 -6.14
N ALA A 160 -9.31 -15.02 -5.04
CA ALA A 160 -10.61 -14.37 -4.82
C ALA A 160 -10.92 -13.31 -5.89
N PHE A 161 -9.92 -12.54 -6.30
CA PHE A 161 -10.04 -11.53 -7.37
C PHE A 161 -10.38 -12.17 -8.71
N VAL A 162 -9.65 -13.22 -9.08
CA VAL A 162 -9.88 -13.90 -10.36
C VAL A 162 -11.24 -14.60 -10.39
N ARG A 163 -11.66 -15.25 -9.30
CA ARG A 163 -13.00 -15.85 -9.22
C ARG A 163 -14.12 -14.82 -9.37
N GLN A 164 -13.98 -13.64 -8.78
CA GLN A 164 -14.94 -12.55 -8.99
C GLN A 164 -14.97 -12.08 -10.45
N LYS A 165 -13.80 -12.00 -11.09
CA LYS A 165 -13.67 -11.61 -12.50
C LYS A 165 -14.31 -12.64 -13.44
N GLU A 166 -14.11 -13.93 -13.16
CA GLU A 166 -14.71 -15.06 -13.88
C GLU A 166 -16.23 -15.13 -13.69
N ALA A 167 -16.73 -14.70 -12.53
CA ALA A 167 -18.16 -14.52 -12.28
C ALA A 167 -18.77 -13.31 -13.04
N GLY A 168 -18.00 -12.63 -13.89
CA GLY A 168 -18.48 -11.57 -14.78
C GLY A 168 -18.33 -10.15 -14.23
N LYS A 169 -17.75 -9.98 -13.03
CA LYS A 169 -17.53 -8.67 -12.45
C LYS A 169 -16.46 -7.88 -13.21
N ALA A 170 -16.57 -6.56 -13.19
CA ALA A 170 -15.57 -5.66 -13.75
C ALA A 170 -14.43 -5.40 -12.76
N TRP A 171 -13.22 -5.17 -13.27
CA TRP A 171 -12.01 -5.01 -12.45
C TRP A 171 -12.07 -3.79 -11.54
N ASP A 172 -12.59 -2.66 -12.02
CA ASP A 172 -12.78 -1.45 -11.24
C ASP A 172 -13.70 -1.67 -10.03
N ILE A 173 -14.79 -2.44 -10.21
CA ILE A 173 -15.69 -2.79 -9.11
C ILE A 173 -14.98 -3.72 -8.09
N ILE A 174 -14.21 -4.71 -8.56
CA ILE A 174 -13.42 -5.58 -7.67
C ILE A 174 -12.42 -4.75 -6.84
N PHE A 175 -11.72 -3.81 -7.47
CA PHE A 175 -10.75 -2.93 -6.81
C PHE A 175 -11.41 -1.99 -5.81
N GLN A 176 -12.54 -1.39 -6.18
CA GLN A 176 -13.30 -0.50 -5.31
C GLN A 176 -13.80 -1.24 -4.07
N GLU A 177 -14.34 -2.44 -4.24
CA GLU A 177 -14.80 -3.24 -3.10
C GLU A 177 -13.66 -3.62 -2.18
N TYR A 178 -12.52 -4.07 -2.72
CA TYR A 178 -11.34 -4.36 -1.92
C TYR A 178 -10.91 -3.12 -1.11
N LYS A 179 -10.83 -1.93 -1.74
CA LYS A 179 -10.49 -0.72 -1.01
C LYS A 179 -11.54 -0.34 0.05
N SER A 180 -12.81 -0.58 -0.20
CA SER A 180 -13.88 -0.27 0.75
C SER A 180 -13.93 -1.22 1.94
N SER A 181 -13.47 -2.46 1.76
CA SER A 181 -13.42 -3.48 2.82
C SER A 181 -12.14 -3.42 3.66
N HIS A 182 -11.18 -2.59 3.27
CA HIS A 182 -9.92 -2.41 3.99
C HIS A 182 -9.81 -0.98 4.50
N GLU A 183 -9.29 -0.82 5.72
CA GLU A 183 -9.07 0.51 6.26
C GLU A 183 -8.04 1.27 5.42
N GLU A 184 -8.30 2.57 5.21
CA GLU A 184 -7.33 3.45 4.57
C GLU A 184 -6.10 3.60 5.47
N PHE A 185 -4.94 3.26 4.94
CA PHE A 185 -3.69 3.40 5.67
C PHE A 185 -3.40 4.85 6.00
N ARG A 186 -3.21 5.09 7.28
CA ARG A 186 -2.73 6.34 7.82
C ARG A 186 -1.36 6.08 8.42
N PRO A 187 -0.29 6.73 7.92
CA PRO A 187 1.02 6.61 8.52
C PRO A 187 0.94 6.91 10.01
N ARG A 188 1.66 6.13 10.82
CA ARG A 188 1.69 6.36 12.26
C ARG A 188 2.29 7.72 12.57
N THR A 189 1.81 8.31 13.66
CA THR A 189 2.50 9.42 14.31
C THR A 189 3.60 8.83 15.20
N PHE A 190 4.82 9.32 15.03
CA PHE A 190 5.95 8.96 15.88
C PHE A 190 6.08 9.94 17.03
N ASP A 191 6.49 9.46 18.20
CA ASP A 191 6.81 10.33 19.31
C ASP A 191 8.05 11.19 18.98
N SER A 192 8.14 12.36 19.63
CA SER A 192 9.28 13.26 19.46
C SER A 192 10.59 12.52 19.77
N GLY A 193 11.53 12.47 18.82
CA GLY A 193 12.81 11.79 18.99
C GLY A 193 12.80 10.31 18.60
N GLU A 194 11.63 9.67 18.42
CA GLU A 194 11.57 8.25 18.05
C GLU A 194 12.06 8.04 16.62
N LEU A 195 11.64 8.90 15.68
CA LEU A 195 12.07 8.81 14.29
C LEU A 195 13.59 9.03 14.15
N GLU A 196 14.13 10.02 14.86
CA GLU A 196 15.58 10.29 14.91
C GLU A 196 16.34 9.10 15.49
N SER A 197 15.81 8.48 16.55
CA SER A 197 16.39 7.29 17.16
C SER A 197 16.39 6.10 16.19
N LEU A 198 15.30 5.89 15.45
CA LEU A 198 15.21 4.84 14.43
C LEU A 198 16.19 5.07 13.28
N MET A 199 16.29 6.30 12.78
CA MET A 199 17.23 6.65 11.71
C MET A 199 18.71 6.62 12.14
N ALA A 200 18.99 6.69 13.45
CA ALA A 200 20.34 6.54 13.99
C ALA A 200 20.81 5.07 14.00
N ILE A 201 19.91 4.11 13.84
CA ILE A 201 20.26 2.68 13.80
C ILE A 201 20.92 2.37 12.44
N ALA A 202 22.16 1.87 12.48
CA ALA A 202 22.89 1.49 11.28
C ALA A 202 22.12 0.43 10.48
N GLY A 203 21.90 0.71 9.19
CA GLY A 203 21.19 -0.18 8.27
C GLY A 203 19.67 0.01 8.23
N ILE A 204 19.11 0.93 9.01
CA ILE A 204 17.71 1.36 8.88
C ILE A 204 17.63 2.63 8.04
N THR A 205 16.77 2.59 7.03
CA THR A 205 16.46 3.73 6.15
C THR A 205 15.04 4.24 6.40
N SER A 206 14.71 5.40 5.83
CA SER A 206 13.32 5.89 5.84
C SER A 206 12.36 4.95 5.12
N ASP A 207 12.81 4.24 4.07
CA ASP A 207 11.98 3.23 3.42
C ASP A 207 11.72 2.03 4.32
N ASP A 208 12.70 1.58 5.11
CA ASP A 208 12.48 0.49 6.07
C ASP A 208 11.41 0.87 7.11
N ILE A 209 11.45 2.09 7.61
CA ILE A 209 10.46 2.61 8.57
C ILE A 209 9.07 2.66 7.93
N MET A 210 8.95 3.17 6.71
CA MET A 210 7.66 3.28 6.04
C MET A 210 7.08 1.94 5.61
N ILE A 211 7.92 1.02 5.13
CA ILE A 211 7.51 -0.35 4.78
C ILE A 211 7.08 -1.07 6.06
N ALA A 212 7.84 -0.98 7.15
CA ALA A 212 7.47 -1.58 8.43
C ALA A 212 6.13 -1.04 8.94
N ASP A 213 5.87 0.26 8.83
CA ASP A 213 4.61 0.86 9.25
C ASP A 213 3.43 0.35 8.40
N ARG A 214 3.60 0.32 7.07
CA ARG A 214 2.58 -0.20 6.16
C ARG A 214 2.29 -1.68 6.40
N VAL A 215 3.34 -2.50 6.60
CA VAL A 215 3.20 -3.93 6.89
C VAL A 215 2.53 -4.13 8.25
N SER A 216 2.91 -3.34 9.27
CA SER A 216 2.30 -3.37 10.59
C SER A 216 0.80 -3.08 10.52
N PHE A 217 0.40 -2.08 9.73
CA PHE A 217 -1.00 -1.74 9.50
C PHE A 217 -1.79 -2.89 8.87
N VAL A 218 -1.26 -3.52 7.82
CA VAL A 218 -1.97 -4.59 7.10
C VAL A 218 -2.05 -5.90 7.89
N THR A 219 -1.03 -6.21 8.70
CA THR A 219 -0.89 -7.52 9.36
C THR A 219 -1.19 -7.51 10.85
N ALA A 220 -1.36 -6.32 11.43
CA ALA A 220 -1.38 -6.09 12.88
C ALA A 220 -0.12 -6.57 13.62
N VAL A 221 0.95 -6.96 12.92
CA VAL A 221 2.25 -7.28 13.54
C VAL A 221 2.83 -5.98 14.11
N PRO A 222 3.32 -5.96 15.36
CA PRO A 222 3.88 -4.75 15.93
C PRO A 222 5.05 -4.20 15.11
N PHE A 223 5.02 -2.90 14.80
CA PHE A 223 6.08 -2.21 14.06
C PHE A 223 7.49 -2.45 14.62
N LYS A 224 7.64 -2.42 15.95
CA LYS A 224 8.94 -2.64 16.60
C LYS A 224 9.47 -4.06 16.33
N ASP A 225 8.58 -5.05 16.25
CA ASP A 225 8.95 -6.43 15.92
C ASP A 225 9.38 -6.55 14.46
N LEU A 226 8.76 -5.80 13.54
CA LEU A 226 9.16 -5.75 12.13
C LEU A 226 10.55 -5.13 11.95
N ILE A 227 10.81 -3.99 12.61
CA ILE A 227 12.14 -3.34 12.58
C ILE A 227 13.20 -4.25 13.19
N LYS A 228 12.92 -4.86 14.34
CA LYS A 228 13.81 -5.83 14.98
C LYS A 228 14.08 -7.02 14.06
N GLY A 229 13.03 -7.58 13.45
CA GLY A 229 13.15 -8.67 12.49
C GLY A 229 14.03 -8.30 11.28
N LYS A 230 13.91 -7.08 10.76
CA LYS A 230 14.74 -6.56 9.67
C LYS A 230 16.23 -6.51 10.05
N LEU A 231 16.54 -6.15 11.29
CA LEU A 231 17.91 -6.06 11.82
C LEU A 231 18.51 -7.43 12.12
N GLU A 232 17.77 -8.30 12.81
CA GLU A 232 18.30 -9.58 13.30
C GLU A 232 18.45 -10.62 12.20
N SER A 233 17.49 -10.69 11.29
CA SER A 233 17.46 -11.76 10.29
C SER A 233 18.29 -11.45 9.04
N SER A 234 18.76 -10.20 8.88
CA SER A 234 19.34 -9.70 7.63
C SER A 234 18.47 -9.95 6.39
N LYS A 235 17.18 -10.27 6.58
CA LYS A 235 16.24 -10.53 5.48
C LYS A 235 15.95 -9.25 4.72
N SER A 236 15.72 -9.39 3.42
CA SER A 236 15.13 -8.33 2.61
C SER A 236 13.63 -8.18 2.94
N TRP A 237 13.04 -7.04 2.59
CA TRP A 237 11.59 -6.86 2.72
C TRP A 237 10.80 -7.88 1.88
N LYS A 238 11.36 -8.33 0.74
CA LYS A 238 10.81 -9.42 -0.06
C LYS A 238 10.61 -10.70 0.78
N GLU A 239 11.64 -11.13 1.51
CA GLU A 239 11.57 -12.32 2.36
C GLU A 239 10.64 -12.12 3.57
N ALA A 240 10.69 -10.94 4.20
CA ALA A 240 9.83 -10.61 5.34
C ALA A 240 8.34 -10.61 4.94
N ASN A 241 8.00 -9.95 3.84
CA ASN A 241 6.63 -9.86 3.33
C ASN A 241 6.13 -11.23 2.86
N ALA A 242 6.98 -12.05 2.23
CA ALA A 242 6.64 -13.42 1.88
C ALA A 242 6.28 -14.28 3.11
N GLY A 243 6.98 -14.09 4.22
CA GLY A 243 6.66 -14.73 5.51
C GLY A 243 5.32 -14.32 6.09
N LEU A 244 4.82 -13.13 5.73
CA LEU A 244 3.52 -12.57 6.14
C LEU A 244 2.45 -12.68 5.05
N ASP A 245 2.72 -13.43 3.98
CA ASP A 245 1.83 -13.59 2.82
C ASP A 245 1.45 -12.28 2.10
N ILE A 246 2.26 -11.22 2.23
CA ILE A 246 2.09 -9.95 1.49
C ILE A 246 2.79 -10.02 0.14
N VAL A 247 2.06 -9.77 -0.94
CA VAL A 247 2.54 -9.91 -2.33
C VAL A 247 3.64 -8.90 -2.70
N ASN A 248 3.67 -7.73 -2.05
CA ASN A 248 4.65 -6.69 -2.31
C ASN A 248 6.07 -7.14 -1.90
N SER A 249 7.01 -7.11 -2.84
CA SER A 249 8.42 -7.48 -2.66
C SER A 249 9.38 -6.29 -2.76
N ALA A 250 8.86 -5.06 -2.82
CA ALA A 250 9.69 -3.87 -2.97
C ALA A 250 10.56 -3.65 -1.73
N GLY A 251 11.87 -3.50 -1.94
CA GLY A 251 12.81 -3.07 -0.89
C GLY A 251 12.87 -1.55 -0.69
N ALA A 252 12.28 -0.78 -1.61
CA ALA A 252 12.24 0.67 -1.60
C ALA A 252 10.89 1.15 -2.14
N LEU A 253 10.40 2.27 -1.62
CA LEU A 253 9.12 2.82 -2.04
C LEU A 253 9.30 3.75 -3.24
N PRO A 254 8.42 3.71 -4.25
CA PRO A 254 8.51 4.60 -5.40
C PRO A 254 8.40 6.06 -4.94
N ARG A 255 9.34 6.90 -5.37
CA ARG A 255 9.34 8.33 -5.08
C ARG A 255 8.79 9.09 -6.27
N VAL A 256 7.92 10.05 -5.98
CA VAL A 256 7.32 10.92 -6.99
C VAL A 256 7.74 12.33 -6.66
N GLN A 257 8.41 12.99 -7.61
CA GLN A 257 8.84 14.37 -7.47
C GLN A 257 7.77 15.27 -8.08
N ILE A 258 7.29 16.22 -7.29
CA ILE A 258 6.28 17.20 -7.71
C ILE A 258 6.78 18.57 -7.33
N SER A 259 6.95 19.45 -8.32
CA SER A 259 7.38 20.83 -8.05
C SER A 259 6.20 21.68 -7.56
N ALA A 260 6.50 22.75 -6.82
CA ALA A 260 5.48 23.70 -6.38
C ALA A 260 4.74 24.34 -7.57
N GLU A 261 5.43 24.57 -8.68
CA GLU A 261 4.84 25.08 -9.92
C GLU A 261 3.85 24.07 -10.53
N GLN A 262 4.16 22.78 -10.48
CA GLN A 262 3.25 21.73 -10.95
C GLN A 262 2.01 21.63 -10.07
N ILE A 263 2.18 21.65 -8.73
CA ILE A 263 1.07 21.66 -7.78
C ILE A 263 0.18 22.88 -8.05
N ASN A 264 0.74 24.09 -8.05
CA ASN A 264 0.00 25.33 -8.26
C ASN A 264 -0.71 25.36 -9.62
N ARG A 265 -0.07 24.84 -10.68
CA ARG A 265 -0.68 24.76 -12.00
C ARG A 265 -1.94 23.90 -11.95
N TYR A 266 -1.84 22.67 -11.46
CA TYR A 266 -2.94 21.71 -11.55
C TYR A 266 -4.04 21.97 -10.53
N THR A 267 -3.75 22.56 -9.37
CA THR A 267 -4.79 23.00 -8.44
C THR A 267 -5.64 24.12 -9.05
N GLN A 268 -5.02 25.04 -9.80
CA GLN A 268 -5.71 26.15 -10.46
C GLN A 268 -6.48 25.71 -11.73
N THR A 269 -5.85 24.91 -12.60
CA THR A 269 -6.45 24.55 -13.90
C THR A 269 -7.45 23.40 -13.80
N ALA A 270 -7.15 22.37 -12.99
CA ALA A 270 -7.99 21.19 -12.86
C ALA A 270 -8.99 21.29 -11.70
N LYS A 271 -8.92 22.34 -10.87
CA LYS A 271 -9.75 22.52 -9.66
C LYS A 271 -9.67 21.33 -8.70
N LEU A 272 -8.51 20.66 -8.66
CA LEU A 272 -8.22 19.59 -7.73
C LEU A 272 -7.54 20.16 -6.48
N SER A 273 -7.70 19.50 -5.33
CA SER A 273 -6.90 19.79 -4.15
C SER A 273 -5.43 19.41 -4.35
N GLU A 274 -4.51 19.97 -3.56
CA GLU A 274 -3.10 19.61 -3.60
C GLU A 274 -2.89 18.09 -3.40
N GLN A 275 -3.67 17.49 -2.48
CA GLN A 275 -3.66 16.06 -2.23
C GLN A 275 -4.08 15.27 -3.48
N GLN A 276 -5.19 15.64 -4.13
CA GLN A 276 -5.65 14.97 -5.35
C GLN A 276 -4.63 15.10 -6.49
N VAL A 277 -3.94 16.25 -6.62
CA VAL A 277 -2.85 16.41 -7.59
C VAL A 277 -1.71 15.45 -7.27
N ALA A 278 -1.30 15.35 -6.01
CA ALA A 278 -0.23 14.46 -5.63
C ALA A 278 -0.57 12.97 -5.83
N GLU A 279 -1.78 12.56 -5.47
CA GLU A 279 -2.31 11.23 -5.75
C GLU A 279 -2.34 10.94 -7.25
N ALA A 280 -2.70 11.92 -8.09
CA ALA A 280 -2.70 11.77 -9.54
C ALA A 280 -1.30 11.49 -10.09
N PHE A 281 -0.27 12.19 -9.62
CA PHE A 281 1.11 11.95 -10.03
C PHE A 281 1.59 10.55 -9.62
N VAL A 282 1.17 10.08 -8.45
CA VAL A 282 1.56 8.73 -8.03
C VAL A 282 0.78 7.66 -8.78
N LEU A 283 -0.51 7.87 -9.02
CA LEU A 283 -1.30 7.00 -9.87
C LEU A 283 -0.70 6.93 -11.29
N ALA A 284 -0.27 8.04 -11.86
CA ALA A 284 0.44 8.11 -13.13
C ALA A 284 1.70 7.23 -13.15
N THR A 285 2.48 7.26 -12.07
CA THR A 285 3.66 6.37 -11.93
C THR A 285 3.26 4.90 -11.82
N LYS A 286 2.15 4.57 -11.14
CA LYS A 286 1.64 3.19 -10.99
C LYS A 286 1.18 2.61 -12.32
N VAL A 287 0.56 3.44 -13.16
CA VAL A 287 -0.02 3.05 -14.46
C VAL A 287 0.86 3.47 -15.64
N ASP A 288 2.13 3.82 -15.42
CA ASP A 288 3.10 4.18 -16.47
C ASP A 288 2.56 5.22 -17.49
N GLU A 289 1.80 6.20 -16.99
CA GLU A 289 1.16 7.26 -17.77
C GLU A 289 1.72 8.63 -17.40
N LYS A 290 1.43 9.64 -18.23
CA LYS A 290 1.76 11.02 -17.91
C LYS A 290 0.81 11.59 -16.85
N PRO A 291 1.28 12.34 -15.84
CA PRO A 291 0.42 12.97 -14.84
C PRO A 291 -0.72 13.79 -15.42
N GLU A 292 -0.48 14.49 -16.54
CA GLU A 292 -1.49 15.29 -17.25
C GLU A 292 -2.73 14.47 -17.65
N ILE A 293 -2.50 13.24 -18.14
CA ILE A 293 -3.57 12.35 -18.60
C ILE A 293 -4.40 11.88 -17.41
N VAL A 294 -3.73 11.48 -16.32
CA VAL A 294 -4.41 11.02 -15.10
C VAL A 294 -5.18 12.15 -14.43
N ILE A 295 -4.61 13.36 -14.34
CA ILE A 295 -5.27 14.55 -13.79
C ILE A 295 -6.54 14.86 -14.58
N GLU A 296 -6.49 14.81 -15.91
CA GLU A 296 -7.67 15.05 -16.75
C GLU A 296 -8.78 14.00 -16.52
N LYS A 297 -8.41 12.72 -16.38
CA LYS A 297 -9.36 11.66 -16.02
C LYS A 297 -9.99 11.90 -14.64
N LEU A 298 -9.20 12.24 -13.63
CA LEU A 298 -9.72 12.54 -12.29
C LEU A 298 -10.61 13.80 -12.30
N ARG A 299 -10.23 14.84 -13.05
CA ARG A 299 -11.01 16.08 -13.21
C ARG A 299 -12.39 15.82 -13.82
N THR A 300 -12.48 14.85 -14.73
CA THR A 300 -13.74 14.42 -15.37
C THR A 300 -14.54 13.42 -14.53
N GLY A 301 -14.07 13.08 -13.32
CA GLY A 301 -14.77 12.22 -12.37
C GLY A 301 -14.49 10.73 -12.52
N VAL A 302 -13.51 10.35 -13.36
CA VAL A 302 -13.07 8.95 -13.47
C VAL A 302 -12.37 8.55 -12.18
N SER A 303 -12.74 7.41 -11.60
CA SER A 303 -12.15 6.92 -10.35
C SER A 303 -10.71 6.41 -10.55
N GLN A 304 -9.92 6.37 -9.47
CA GLN A 304 -8.56 5.80 -9.54
C GLN A 304 -8.60 4.31 -9.93
N GLU A 305 -9.61 3.59 -9.46
CA GLU A 305 -9.84 2.16 -9.70
C GLU A 305 -10.15 1.92 -11.18
N THR A 306 -11.00 2.76 -11.78
CA THR A 306 -11.27 2.72 -13.22
C THR A 306 -10.00 2.96 -14.02
N ILE A 307 -9.21 3.99 -13.68
CA ILE A 307 -7.93 4.30 -14.37
C ILE A 307 -6.96 3.12 -14.31
N MET A 308 -6.76 2.52 -13.12
CA MET A 308 -5.89 1.35 -12.95
C MET A 308 -6.41 0.15 -13.75
N SER A 309 -7.71 -0.13 -13.67
CA SER A 309 -8.33 -1.27 -14.36
C SER A 309 -8.25 -1.15 -15.87
N GLU A 310 -8.45 0.05 -16.44
CA GLU A 310 -8.34 0.31 -17.88
C GLU A 310 -6.90 0.05 -18.34
N TYR A 311 -5.93 0.63 -17.64
CA TYR A 311 -4.52 0.50 -18.00
C TYR A 311 -4.05 -0.96 -17.95
N TRP A 312 -4.32 -1.69 -16.87
CA TRP A 312 -3.87 -3.08 -16.77
C TRP A 312 -4.63 -4.02 -17.71
N GLN A 313 -5.93 -3.77 -17.96
CA GLN A 313 -6.64 -4.52 -19.01
C GLN A 313 -6.03 -4.27 -20.39
N GLN A 314 -5.69 -3.02 -20.73
CA GLN A 314 -4.99 -2.73 -21.98
C GLN A 314 -3.62 -3.41 -22.03
N LYS A 315 -2.85 -3.38 -20.93
CA LYS A 315 -1.52 -3.98 -20.85
C LYS A 315 -1.53 -5.51 -21.00
N TYR A 316 -2.53 -6.20 -20.45
CA TYR A 316 -2.55 -7.66 -20.37
C TYR A 316 -3.53 -8.35 -21.33
N ASN A 317 -4.59 -7.66 -21.76
CA ASN A 317 -5.58 -8.20 -22.71
C ASN A 317 -5.46 -7.59 -24.12
N GLY A 318 -4.89 -6.39 -24.26
CA GLY A 318 -4.70 -5.67 -25.52
C GLY A 318 -3.56 -6.20 -26.36
#